data_AF-A0AAV9XRH2-F1
#
_entry.id   AF-A0AAV9XRH2-F1
#
_cell.length_a   1.000
_cell.length_b   1.000
_cell.length_c   1.000
_cell.angle_alpha   90.00
_cell.angle_beta   90.00
_cell.angle_gamma   90.00
#
_symmetry.space_group_name_H-M   'P 1'
#
loop_
_entity.id
_entity.type
_entity.pdbx_description
1 polymer ?
#
loop_
_entity_poly.entity_id
_entity_poly.type
_entity_poly.pdbx_seq_one_letter_code
_entity_poly.pdbx_strand_id
1 'polypeptide(L)'
;MLPNLENVPERISSTIRRLPILTRGVLGLSVVLFVLGRISESDAALELSDANFGITQLHRLNTYPFVHRGWIHLIINLVLVTYPLSRFEKEKGTLHTLLMVVGPFSTFPALGYLFFDRFVLGGEGRYSGLSVFLVMFAAMDAKRIAKQKPFYWVAGYRIPSWTPVFGVWLFLELFVFAGAGWLIHIFAMAVGWAYVSEYLKLLEPPEKVLKFVETKGRFLLSKIPFYIALESRDSPGYTLVLPTFQDERGIDMPSLRMNPRNSPSTSAAGSSNGNFGGVGRTLSS
;
A
#
# COMPACT_ATOMS: atom_id res chain seq x y z
N MET A 1 -14.65 -8.04 -22.97
CA MET A 1 -15.32 -9.02 -22.09
C MET A 1 -15.72 -8.30 -20.82
N LEU A 2 -17.02 -8.17 -20.54
CA LEU A 2 -17.48 -7.62 -19.27
C LEU A 2 -17.21 -8.67 -18.17
N PRO A 3 -16.67 -8.27 -17.00
CA PRO A 3 -16.49 -9.20 -15.89
C PRO A 3 -17.84 -9.78 -15.48
N ASN A 4 -17.89 -11.09 -15.24
CA ASN A 4 -19.13 -11.76 -14.82
C ASN A 4 -19.51 -11.26 -13.41
N LEU A 5 -20.49 -10.36 -13.36
CA LEU A 5 -20.92 -9.66 -12.14
C LEU A 5 -21.75 -10.56 -11.20
N GLU A 6 -22.26 -11.70 -11.67
CA GLU A 6 -23.12 -12.61 -10.90
C GLU A 6 -22.40 -13.19 -9.69
N ASN A 7 -21.08 -13.38 -9.78
CA ASN A 7 -20.26 -13.97 -8.72
C ASN A 7 -19.60 -12.94 -7.80
N VAL A 8 -19.87 -11.64 -7.96
CA VAL A 8 -19.23 -10.58 -7.15
C VAL A 8 -19.52 -10.74 -5.66
N PRO A 9 -20.75 -11.00 -5.20
CA PRO A 9 -21.03 -11.18 -3.77
C PRO A 9 -20.27 -12.36 -3.17
N GLU A 10 -20.17 -13.48 -3.89
CA GLU A 10 -19.44 -14.67 -3.44
C GLU A 10 -17.92 -14.43 -3.41
N ARG A 11 -17.39 -13.69 -4.39
CA ARG A 11 -15.98 -13.28 -4.42
C ARG A 11 -15.64 -12.31 -3.29
N ILE A 12 -16.50 -11.36 -2.99
CA ILE A 12 -16.33 -10.43 -1.86
C ILE A 12 -16.40 -11.21 -0.54
N SER A 13 -17.42 -12.05 -0.37
CA SER A 13 -17.59 -12.88 0.83
C SER A 13 -16.40 -13.80 1.07
N SER A 14 -15.92 -14.49 0.04
CA SER A 14 -14.74 -15.35 0.13
C SER A 14 -13.46 -14.56 0.40
N THR A 15 -13.29 -13.36 -0.19
CA THR A 15 -12.14 -12.48 0.07
C THR A 15 -12.12 -12.00 1.51
N ILE A 16 -13.26 -11.52 2.02
CA ILE A 16 -13.40 -11.08 3.42
C ILE A 16 -13.12 -12.25 4.39
N ARG A 17 -13.66 -13.44 4.10
CA ARG A 17 -13.44 -14.66 4.90
C ARG A 17 -12.02 -15.19 4.84
N ARG A 18 -11.19 -14.73 3.90
CA ARG A 18 -9.77 -15.09 3.75
C ARG A 18 -8.83 -13.97 4.17
N LEU A 19 -9.33 -12.93 4.83
CA LEU A 19 -8.47 -11.87 5.37
C LEU A 19 -7.48 -12.45 6.40
N PRO A 20 -6.22 -12.02 6.37
CA PRO A 20 -5.26 -12.38 7.40
C PRO A 20 -5.69 -11.93 8.81
N ILE A 21 -5.23 -12.62 9.85
CA ILE A 21 -5.76 -12.43 11.21
C ILE A 21 -5.46 -11.05 11.79
N LEU A 22 -4.27 -10.47 11.57
CA LEU A 22 -3.96 -9.14 12.12
C LEU A 22 -4.78 -8.07 11.41
N THR A 23 -4.98 -8.18 10.09
CA THR A 23 -5.86 -7.29 9.35
C THR A 23 -7.27 -7.30 9.94
N ARG A 24 -7.83 -8.48 10.22
CA ARG A 24 -9.13 -8.58 10.94
C ARG A 24 -9.06 -7.95 12.32
N GLY A 25 -7.98 -8.18 13.05
CA GLY A 25 -7.76 -7.62 14.38
C GLY A 25 -7.74 -6.09 14.36
N VAL A 26 -7.04 -5.48 13.41
CA VAL A 26 -6.98 -4.01 13.22
C VAL A 26 -8.35 -3.44 12.88
N LEU A 27 -9.07 -4.06 11.93
CA LEU A 27 -10.41 -3.62 11.54
C LEU A 27 -11.41 -3.76 12.72
N GLY A 28 -11.40 -4.92 13.38
CA GLY A 28 -12.27 -5.21 14.53
C GLY A 28 -11.98 -4.31 15.73
N LEU A 29 -10.70 -4.10 16.07
CA LEU A 29 -10.28 -3.20 17.13
C LEU A 29 -10.75 -1.77 16.86
N SER A 30 -10.63 -1.31 15.61
CA SER A 30 -11.08 0.04 15.22
C SER A 30 -12.59 0.20 15.39
N VAL A 31 -13.38 -0.83 15.06
CA VAL A 31 -14.83 -0.84 15.29
C VAL A 31 -15.16 -0.85 16.78
N VAL A 32 -14.49 -1.69 17.56
CA VAL A 32 -14.71 -1.79 19.02
C VAL A 32 -14.37 -0.46 19.70
N LEU A 33 -13.21 0.11 19.42
CA LEU A 33 -12.80 1.40 19.99
C LEU A 33 -13.73 2.53 19.56
N PHE A 34 -14.19 2.54 18.30
CA PHE A 34 -15.17 3.50 17.84
C PHE A 34 -16.48 3.44 18.63
N VAL A 35 -17.03 2.23 18.83
CA VAL A 35 -18.27 2.04 19.61
C VAL A 35 -18.05 2.44 21.07
N LEU A 36 -16.92 2.04 21.68
CA LEU A 36 -16.58 2.45 23.04
C LEU A 36 -16.45 3.98 23.16
N GLY A 37 -15.85 4.64 22.18
CA GLY A 37 -15.74 6.10 22.11
C GLY A 37 -17.11 6.80 22.12
N ARG A 38 -18.16 6.17 21.56
CA ARG A 38 -19.54 6.70 21.63
C ARG A 38 -20.19 6.56 23.01
N ILE A 39 -19.71 5.64 23.84
CA ILE A 39 -20.30 5.32 25.14
C ILE A 39 -19.56 6.05 26.27
N SER A 40 -18.24 6.11 26.21
CA SER A 40 -17.38 6.55 27.33
C SER A 40 -16.40 7.67 27.00
N GLU A 41 -16.53 8.31 25.82
CA GLU A 41 -15.63 9.38 25.36
C GLU A 41 -14.13 9.00 25.37
N SER A 42 -13.84 7.69 25.27
CA SER A 42 -12.47 7.14 25.29
C SER A 42 -11.58 7.62 24.13
N ASP A 43 -12.20 8.16 23.07
CA ASP A 43 -11.52 8.76 21.91
C ASP A 43 -10.50 9.82 22.34
N ALA A 44 -10.85 10.67 23.32
CA ALA A 44 -9.99 11.73 23.82
C ALA A 44 -8.75 11.22 24.55
N ALA A 45 -8.76 9.98 25.06
CA ALA A 45 -7.61 9.35 25.73
C ALA A 45 -6.66 8.65 24.75
N LEU A 46 -7.14 8.31 23.56
CA LEU A 46 -6.45 7.44 22.60
C LEU A 46 -5.97 8.16 21.34
N GLU A 47 -6.61 9.27 20.95
CA GLU A 47 -6.18 10.02 19.78
C GLU A 47 -4.88 10.79 20.01
N LEU A 48 -4.24 11.18 18.92
CA LEU A 48 -3.04 12.01 18.97
C LEU A 48 -3.46 13.45 19.27
N SER A 49 -2.83 14.08 20.25
CA SER A 49 -3.09 15.47 20.63
C SER A 49 -1.78 16.11 21.09
N ASP A 50 -1.51 17.31 20.60
CA ASP A 50 -0.31 18.06 20.97
C ASP A 50 -0.46 18.83 22.30
N ALA A 51 -1.67 19.28 22.62
CA ALA A 51 -1.93 20.17 23.76
C ALA A 51 -1.33 19.70 25.11
N ASN A 52 -1.26 18.38 25.35
CA ASN A 52 -0.74 17.82 26.61
C ASN A 52 0.20 16.61 26.40
N PHE A 53 0.93 16.57 25.29
CA PHE A 53 1.77 15.41 25.00
C PHE A 53 2.96 15.30 25.97
N GLY A 54 2.98 14.20 26.74
CA GLY A 54 4.01 13.92 27.74
C GLY A 54 4.30 12.42 27.86
N ILE A 55 5.24 12.05 28.74
CA ILE A 55 5.69 10.65 28.90
C ILE A 55 4.54 9.71 29.29
N THR A 56 3.57 10.21 30.05
CA THR A 56 2.36 9.46 30.46
C THR A 56 1.38 9.20 29.31
N GLN A 57 1.59 9.85 28.16
CA GLN A 57 0.71 9.77 26.99
C GLN A 57 1.39 9.10 25.78
N LEU A 58 2.53 8.43 25.97
CA LEU A 58 3.26 7.78 24.88
C LEU A 58 2.45 6.68 24.17
N HIS A 59 1.44 6.10 24.83
CA HIS A 59 0.52 5.16 24.17
C HIS A 59 -0.20 5.80 22.98
N ARG A 60 -0.46 7.12 23.02
CA ARG A 60 -1.11 7.87 21.93
C ARG A 60 -0.32 7.83 20.63
N LEU A 61 0.99 7.58 20.65
CA LEU A 61 1.81 7.40 19.44
C LEU A 61 1.44 6.16 18.64
N ASN A 62 0.72 5.21 19.24
CA ASN A 62 0.35 3.95 18.61
C ASN A 62 -1.16 3.69 18.62
N THR A 63 -1.94 4.34 19.50
CA THR A 63 -3.39 4.15 19.57
C THR A 63 -4.18 5.03 18.62
N TYR A 64 -3.66 6.20 18.24
CA TYR A 64 -4.38 7.15 17.39
C TYR A 64 -4.91 6.61 16.05
N PRO A 65 -4.25 5.64 15.36
CA PRO A 65 -4.76 5.17 14.08
C PRO A 65 -6.10 4.44 14.23
N PHE A 66 -6.38 3.87 15.40
CA PHE A 66 -7.58 3.06 15.63
C PHE A 66 -8.81 3.88 16.05
N VAL A 67 -8.63 5.16 16.38
CA VAL A 67 -9.70 6.08 16.80
C VAL A 67 -10.33 6.74 15.59
N HIS A 68 -11.66 6.93 15.59
CA HIS A 68 -12.37 7.54 14.46
C HIS A 68 -13.46 8.50 14.93
N ARG A 69 -13.53 9.71 14.37
CA ARG A 69 -14.48 10.74 14.83
C ARG A 69 -15.94 10.49 14.46
N GLY A 70 -16.21 9.82 13.34
CA GLY A 70 -17.58 9.58 12.87
C GLY A 70 -17.71 8.32 12.03
N TRP A 71 -18.95 7.91 11.78
CA TRP A 71 -19.28 6.70 11.02
C TRP A 71 -18.69 6.70 9.61
N ILE A 72 -18.81 7.83 8.88
CA ILE A 72 -18.27 7.96 7.52
C ILE A 72 -16.75 7.82 7.53
N HIS A 73 -16.08 8.51 8.47
CA HIS A 73 -14.64 8.43 8.64
C HIS A 73 -14.17 7.00 8.95
N LEU A 74 -14.89 6.28 9.82
CA LEU A 74 -14.61 4.87 10.10
C LEU A 74 -14.79 3.99 8.85
N ILE A 75 -15.95 4.04 8.20
CA ILE A 75 -16.30 3.16 7.07
C ILE A 75 -15.30 3.34 5.92
N ILE A 76 -15.00 4.58 5.54
CA ILE A 76 -14.04 4.87 4.47
C ILE A 76 -12.67 4.31 4.83
N ASN A 77 -12.18 4.55 6.05
CA ASN A 77 -10.89 4.04 6.49
C ASN A 77 -10.82 2.51 6.52
N LEU A 78 -11.85 1.84 7.04
CA LEU A 78 -11.91 0.38 7.06
C LEU A 78 -11.86 -0.19 5.64
N VAL A 79 -12.66 0.33 4.72
CA VAL A 79 -12.69 -0.13 3.33
C VAL A 79 -11.34 0.08 2.65
N LEU A 80 -10.78 1.29 2.76
CA LEU A 80 -9.55 1.65 2.05
C LEU A 80 -8.31 0.95 2.62
N VAL A 81 -8.22 0.73 3.92
CA VAL A 81 -7.05 0.09 4.54
C VAL A 81 -7.06 -1.43 4.42
N THR A 82 -8.23 -2.05 4.24
CA THR A 82 -8.39 -3.52 4.24
C THR A 82 -7.47 -4.19 3.24
N TYR A 83 -7.49 -3.73 1.99
CA TYR A 83 -6.68 -4.32 0.93
C TYR A 83 -5.16 -4.13 1.15
N PRO A 84 -4.62 -2.91 1.31
CA PRO A 84 -3.18 -2.71 1.44
C PRO A 84 -2.61 -3.37 2.69
N LEU A 85 -3.34 -3.35 3.81
CA LEU A 85 -2.90 -4.01 5.05
C LEU A 85 -2.90 -5.55 4.91
N SER A 86 -3.96 -6.13 4.36
CA SER A 86 -4.06 -7.57 4.06
C SER A 86 -2.91 -8.04 3.17
N ARG A 87 -2.59 -7.26 2.15
CA ARG A 87 -1.47 -7.54 1.25
C ARG A 87 -0.13 -7.46 1.99
N PHE A 88 0.12 -6.41 2.76
CA PHE A 88 1.36 -6.28 3.50
C PHE A 88 1.56 -7.44 4.49
N GLU A 89 0.48 -7.85 5.17
CA GLU A 89 0.51 -9.00 6.08
C GLU A 89 0.84 -10.30 5.35
N LYS A 90 0.30 -10.50 4.15
CA LYS A 90 0.63 -11.66 3.32
C LYS A 90 2.07 -11.66 2.83
N GLU A 91 2.61 -10.51 2.44
CA GLU A 91 3.99 -10.40 1.94
C GLU A 91 5.04 -10.51 3.05
N LYS A 92 4.74 -10.03 4.26
CA LYS A 92 5.73 -9.91 5.34
C LYS A 92 5.54 -10.90 6.49
N GLY A 93 4.34 -11.44 6.66
CA GLY A 93 3.93 -12.27 7.79
C GLY A 93 3.22 -11.45 8.87
N THR A 94 2.38 -12.14 9.65
CA THR A 94 1.53 -11.53 10.68
C THR A 94 2.36 -10.87 11.80
N LEU A 95 3.40 -11.55 12.29
CA LEU A 95 4.21 -11.03 13.40
C LEU A 95 5.03 -9.79 12.98
N HIS A 96 5.64 -9.82 11.79
CA HIS A 96 6.36 -8.67 11.24
C HIS A 96 5.42 -7.46 11.10
N THR A 97 4.23 -7.71 10.55
CA THR A 97 3.24 -6.64 10.33
C THR A 97 2.75 -6.06 11.64
N LEU A 98 2.51 -6.89 12.66
CA LEU A 98 2.10 -6.42 13.98
C LEU A 98 3.15 -5.47 14.57
N LEU A 99 4.42 -5.87 14.53
CA LEU A 99 5.52 -5.07 15.08
C LEU A 99 5.72 -3.76 14.32
N MET A 100 5.54 -3.77 12.99
CA MET A 100 5.61 -2.56 12.18
C MET A 100 4.47 -1.59 12.47
N VAL A 101 3.23 -2.11 12.48
CA VAL A 101 2.00 -1.33 12.70
C VAL A 101 1.98 -0.72 14.11
N VAL A 102 2.29 -1.51 15.15
CA VAL A 102 2.29 -1.04 16.55
C VAL A 102 3.58 -0.26 16.91
N GLY A 103 4.59 -0.29 16.05
CA GLY A 103 5.85 0.40 16.26
C GLY A 103 6.07 1.52 15.24
N PRO A 104 7.07 1.40 14.34
CA PRO A 104 7.55 2.50 13.51
C PRO A 104 6.49 3.10 12.57
N PHE A 105 5.52 2.30 12.09
CA PHE A 105 4.51 2.81 11.16
C PHE A 105 3.49 3.73 11.85
N SER A 106 3.25 3.58 13.15
CA SER A 106 2.40 4.52 13.90
C SER A 106 3.24 5.61 14.56
N THR A 107 4.34 5.20 15.21
CA THR A 107 5.16 6.07 16.06
C THR A 107 5.87 7.16 15.25
N PHE A 108 6.52 6.85 14.12
CA PHE A 108 7.29 7.87 13.40
C PHE A 108 6.44 8.95 12.74
N PRO A 109 5.30 8.64 12.09
CA PRO A 109 4.41 9.68 11.60
C PRO A 109 3.91 10.59 12.73
N ALA A 110 3.55 9.99 13.88
CA ALA A 110 3.10 10.74 15.04
C ALA A 110 4.19 11.65 15.63
N LEU A 111 5.42 11.16 15.77
CA LEU A 111 6.54 11.97 16.26
C LEU A 111 6.87 13.13 15.31
N GLY A 112 6.89 12.88 13.99
CA GLY A 112 7.10 13.93 13.00
C GLY A 112 5.99 14.98 13.04
N TYR A 113 4.74 14.53 13.11
CA TYR A 113 3.57 15.40 13.28
C TYR A 113 3.68 16.26 14.54
N LEU A 114 3.87 15.66 15.72
CA LEU A 114 3.96 16.39 16.99
C LEU A 114 5.13 17.38 17.00
N PHE A 115 6.28 16.99 16.45
CA PHE A 115 7.43 17.89 16.39
C PHE A 115 7.13 19.12 15.53
N PHE A 116 6.57 18.94 14.33
CA PHE A 116 6.31 20.07 13.44
C PHE A 116 5.09 20.89 13.84
N ASP A 117 4.00 20.26 14.28
CA ASP A 117 2.79 20.96 14.72
C ASP A 117 3.11 21.86 15.91
N ARG A 118 3.85 21.34 16.90
CA ARG A 118 4.21 22.07 18.11
C ARG A 118 5.28 23.14 17.88
N PHE A 119 6.42 22.75 17.31
CA PHE A 119 7.61 23.59 17.32
C PHE A 119 7.73 24.49 16.09
N VAL A 120 7.02 24.19 15.00
CA VAL A 120 7.09 24.96 13.75
C VAL A 120 5.81 25.75 13.52
N LEU A 121 4.64 25.11 13.68
CA LEU A 121 3.35 25.73 13.40
C LEU A 121 2.69 26.37 14.63
N GLY A 122 3.10 25.97 15.85
CA GLY A 122 2.47 26.43 17.09
C GLY A 122 1.00 25.99 17.20
N GLY A 123 0.65 24.87 16.57
CA GLY A 123 -0.70 24.34 16.54
C GLY A 123 -1.07 23.56 17.81
N GLU A 124 -2.37 23.32 18.00
CA GLU A 124 -2.90 22.40 19.00
C GLU A 124 -3.75 21.33 18.32
N GLY A 125 -3.17 20.69 17.30
CA GLY A 125 -3.91 19.77 16.48
C GLY A 125 -4.22 18.45 17.19
N ARG A 126 -5.27 17.81 16.71
CA ARG A 126 -5.66 16.45 17.09
C ARG A 126 -5.75 15.62 15.84
N TYR A 127 -5.28 14.38 15.90
CA TYR A 127 -5.35 13.45 14.78
C TYR A 127 -5.77 12.05 15.21
N SER A 128 -6.62 11.42 14.41
CA SER A 128 -7.09 10.05 14.59
C SER A 128 -7.47 9.44 13.25
N GLY A 129 -7.28 8.12 13.10
CA GLY A 129 -7.77 7.35 11.95
C GLY A 129 -6.71 6.53 11.22
N LEU A 130 -7.17 5.44 10.57
CA LEU A 130 -6.32 4.49 9.86
C LEU A 130 -5.76 5.05 8.54
N SER A 131 -6.16 6.25 8.14
CA SER A 131 -5.68 6.90 6.92
C SER A 131 -4.17 7.08 6.92
N VAL A 132 -3.52 7.14 8.08
CA VAL A 132 -2.06 7.13 8.20
C VAL A 132 -1.45 5.90 7.52
N PHE A 133 -2.05 4.72 7.71
CA PHE A 133 -1.58 3.48 7.08
C PHE A 133 -1.92 3.44 5.59
N LEU A 134 -3.11 3.90 5.21
CA LEU A 134 -3.50 4.00 3.80
C LEU A 134 -2.49 4.80 2.99
N VAL A 135 -2.18 6.01 3.47
CA VAL A 135 -1.24 6.92 2.81
C VAL A 135 0.17 6.35 2.80
N MET A 136 0.60 5.75 3.90
CA MET A 136 1.89 5.08 4.01
C MET A 136 2.04 3.94 2.99
N PHE A 137 1.06 3.03 2.91
CA PHE A 137 1.10 1.91 1.96
C PHE A 137 1.02 2.40 0.51
N ALA A 138 0.26 3.47 0.23
CA ALA A 138 0.25 4.10 -1.08
C ALA A 138 1.66 4.62 -1.46
N ALA A 139 2.38 5.26 -0.53
CA ALA A 139 3.75 5.71 -0.77
C ALA A 139 4.73 4.55 -1.01
N MET A 140 4.58 3.45 -0.27
CA MET A 140 5.37 2.23 -0.51
C MET A 140 5.17 1.72 -1.94
N ASP A 141 3.92 1.66 -2.39
CA ASP A 141 3.60 1.19 -3.73
C ASP A 141 4.05 2.15 -4.82
N ALA A 142 3.88 3.46 -4.63
CA ALA A 142 4.41 4.47 -5.54
C ALA A 142 5.92 4.28 -5.75
N LYS A 143 6.67 4.00 -4.68
CA LYS A 143 8.10 3.72 -4.75
C LYS A 143 8.43 2.40 -5.44
N ARG A 144 7.67 1.34 -5.18
CA ARG A 144 7.83 0.02 -5.85
C ARG A 144 7.57 0.12 -7.35
N ILE A 145 6.50 0.82 -7.75
CA ILE A 145 6.17 1.09 -9.16
C ILE A 145 7.29 1.89 -9.81
N ALA A 146 7.77 2.96 -9.16
CA ALA A 146 8.87 3.77 -9.68
C ALA A 146 10.15 2.96 -9.90
N LYS A 147 10.41 1.92 -9.10
CA LYS A 147 11.56 1.01 -9.28
C LYS A 147 11.38 0.07 -10.48
N GLN A 148 10.18 -0.47 -10.69
CA GLN A 148 9.91 -1.43 -11.76
C GLN A 148 9.67 -0.76 -13.12
N LYS A 149 8.90 0.34 -13.12
CA LYS A 149 8.53 1.10 -14.32
C LYS A 149 8.61 2.59 -13.97
N PRO A 150 9.74 3.28 -14.21
CA PRO A 150 9.95 4.64 -13.70
C PRO A 150 9.06 5.70 -14.37
N PHE A 151 8.58 5.45 -15.60
CA PHE A 151 7.78 6.43 -16.35
C PHE A 151 6.60 5.77 -17.08
N TYR A 152 5.51 6.52 -17.19
CA TYR A 152 4.42 6.30 -18.14
C TYR A 152 4.54 7.29 -19.30
N TRP A 153 4.19 6.84 -20.51
CA TRP A 153 4.06 7.71 -21.66
C TRP A 153 2.59 8.07 -21.85
N VAL A 154 2.25 9.34 -21.70
CA VAL A 154 0.89 9.85 -21.85
C VAL A 154 0.94 11.04 -22.78
N ALA A 155 0.24 10.95 -23.92
CA ALA A 155 0.19 12.01 -24.94
C ALA A 155 1.57 12.59 -25.34
N GLY A 156 2.60 11.73 -25.44
CA GLY A 156 3.96 12.13 -25.80
C GLY A 156 4.84 12.63 -24.64
N TYR A 157 4.28 12.81 -23.44
CA TYR A 157 5.02 13.23 -22.26
C TYR A 157 5.41 12.05 -21.36
N ARG A 158 6.58 12.15 -20.73
CA ARG A 158 7.07 11.19 -19.73
C ARG A 158 6.60 11.62 -18.36
N ILE A 159 5.62 10.92 -17.82
CA ILE A 159 5.09 11.15 -16.47
C ILE A 159 5.75 10.15 -15.52
N PRO A 160 6.39 10.58 -14.42
CA PRO A 160 6.93 9.66 -13.43
C PRO A 160 5.81 8.76 -12.89
N SER A 161 6.11 7.47 -12.73
CA SER A 161 5.06 6.49 -12.42
C SER A 161 4.53 6.53 -10.99
N TRP A 162 5.23 7.22 -10.09
CA TRP A 162 4.74 7.53 -8.76
C TRP A 162 3.71 8.67 -8.76
N THR A 163 3.72 9.54 -9.79
CA THR A 163 2.89 10.75 -9.84
C THR A 163 1.39 10.47 -9.73
N PRO A 164 0.80 9.46 -10.41
CA PRO A 164 -0.62 9.15 -10.25
C PRO A 164 -1.02 8.81 -8.81
N VAL A 165 -0.17 8.09 -8.06
CA VAL A 165 -0.45 7.71 -6.66
C VAL A 165 -0.48 8.95 -5.77
N PHE A 166 0.51 9.84 -5.94
CA PHE A 166 0.55 11.11 -5.22
C PHE A 166 -0.62 12.03 -5.61
N GLY A 167 -1.02 12.05 -6.89
CA GLY A 167 -2.18 12.80 -7.35
C GLY A 167 -3.49 12.34 -6.71
N VAL A 168 -3.70 11.02 -6.63
CA VAL A 168 -4.86 10.44 -5.93
C VAL A 168 -4.81 10.76 -4.43
N TRP A 169 -3.65 10.63 -3.78
CA TRP A 169 -3.50 11.03 -2.38
C TRP A 169 -3.86 12.49 -2.15
N LEU A 170 -3.32 13.41 -2.97
CA LEU A 170 -3.59 14.83 -2.87
C LEU A 170 -5.07 15.14 -3.08
N PHE A 171 -5.72 14.44 -4.02
CA PHE A 171 -7.16 14.53 -4.21
C PHE A 171 -7.94 14.10 -2.95
N LEU A 172 -7.57 12.97 -2.34
CA LEU A 172 -8.20 12.52 -1.10
C LEU A 172 -7.99 13.53 0.04
N GLU A 173 -6.79 14.11 0.16
CA GLU A 173 -6.49 15.11 1.18
C GLU A 173 -7.38 16.36 1.03
N LEU A 174 -7.45 16.90 -0.19
CA LEU A 174 -8.16 18.14 -0.47
C LEU A 174 -9.68 17.98 -0.42
N PHE A 175 -10.21 16.89 -0.98
CA PHE A 175 -11.64 16.73 -1.22
C PHE A 175 -12.34 15.74 -0.27
N VAL A 176 -11.61 14.82 0.36
CA VAL A 176 -12.21 13.79 1.24
C VAL A 176 -11.86 14.03 2.70
N PHE A 177 -10.60 14.36 3.01
CA PHE A 177 -10.14 14.61 4.38
C PHE A 177 -10.25 16.08 4.79
N ALA A 178 -10.64 16.97 3.86
CA ALA A 178 -10.74 18.41 4.09
C ALA A 178 -9.46 19.03 4.68
N GLY A 179 -8.29 18.47 4.33
CA GLY A 179 -6.98 18.85 4.86
C GLY A 179 -6.75 18.50 6.33
N ALA A 180 -7.68 17.79 7.00
CA ALA A 180 -7.48 17.39 8.38
C ALA A 180 -6.43 16.26 8.46
N GLY A 181 -5.24 16.60 8.95
CA GLY A 181 -4.14 15.64 9.10
C GLY A 181 -3.15 15.59 7.94
N TRP A 182 -3.15 16.59 7.05
CA TRP A 182 -2.20 16.68 5.93
C TRP A 182 -0.74 16.47 6.37
N LEU A 183 -0.36 17.04 7.51
CA LEU A 183 1.01 16.99 8.02
C LEU A 183 1.40 15.57 8.44
N ILE A 184 0.55 14.86 9.18
CA ILE A 184 0.84 13.48 9.58
C ILE A 184 0.84 12.55 8.36
N HIS A 185 0.00 12.81 7.36
CA HIS A 185 0.00 12.08 6.09
C HIS A 185 1.31 12.27 5.32
N ILE A 186 1.91 13.48 5.32
CA ILE A 186 3.25 13.70 4.74
C ILE A 186 4.31 12.85 5.47
N PHE A 187 4.31 12.82 6.80
CA PHE A 187 5.24 11.97 7.54
C PHE A 187 4.98 10.48 7.31
N ALA A 188 3.72 10.07 7.17
CA ALA A 188 3.35 8.71 6.81
C ALA A 188 3.88 8.31 5.42
N MET A 189 3.77 9.19 4.43
CA MET A 189 4.37 8.98 3.11
C MET A 189 5.89 8.87 3.20
N ALA A 190 6.53 9.77 3.95
CA ALA A 190 7.98 9.75 4.13
C ALA A 190 8.46 8.44 4.76
N VAL A 191 7.77 7.95 5.80
CA VAL A 191 8.04 6.66 6.45
C VAL A 191 7.83 5.50 5.48
N GLY A 192 6.73 5.49 4.71
CA GLY A 192 6.49 4.45 3.70
C GLY A 192 7.55 4.43 2.59
N TRP A 193 7.98 5.60 2.12
CA TRP A 193 9.04 5.73 1.14
C TRP A 193 10.39 5.27 1.71
N ALA A 194 10.71 5.66 2.95
CA ALA A 194 11.93 5.26 3.64
C ALA A 194 11.97 3.75 3.90
N TYR A 195 10.82 3.14 4.21
CA TYR A 195 10.68 1.70 4.38
C TYR A 195 11.09 0.94 3.11
N VAL A 196 10.52 1.29 1.95
CA VAL A 196 10.84 0.64 0.67
C VAL A 196 12.25 0.98 0.17
N SER A 197 12.76 2.16 0.55
CA SER A 197 14.14 2.55 0.25
C SER A 197 15.17 1.89 1.18
N GLU A 198 14.73 0.96 2.04
CA GLU A 198 15.58 0.18 2.94
C GLU A 198 16.28 1.01 4.03
N TYR A 199 15.86 2.25 4.26
CA TYR A 199 16.38 3.10 5.34
C TYR A 199 15.88 2.68 6.72
N LEU A 200 14.74 1.99 6.81
CA LEU A 200 14.18 1.48 8.07
C LEU A 200 14.62 0.04 8.39
N LYS A 201 15.64 -0.50 7.70
CA LYS A 201 16.16 -1.86 7.93
C LYS A 201 16.50 -2.16 9.39
N LEU A 202 17.01 -1.15 10.13
CA LEU A 202 17.35 -1.31 11.55
C LEU A 202 16.12 -1.54 12.44
N LEU A 203 14.95 -1.04 12.01
CA LEU A 203 13.69 -1.19 12.74
C LEU A 203 12.93 -2.45 12.32
N GLU A 204 13.35 -3.10 11.22
CA GLU A 204 12.80 -4.38 10.85
C GLU A 204 13.20 -5.44 11.86
N PRO A 205 12.23 -6.12 12.51
CA PRO A 205 12.55 -7.18 13.43
C PRO A 205 13.34 -8.26 12.68
N PRO A 206 14.52 -8.68 13.17
CA PRO A 206 15.34 -9.64 12.46
C PRO A 206 14.59 -10.96 12.25
N GLU A 207 14.67 -11.52 11.04
CA GLU A 207 13.95 -12.76 10.72
C GLU A 207 14.28 -13.91 11.69
N LYS A 208 15.51 -13.95 12.22
CA LYS A 208 15.90 -14.94 13.24
C LYS A 208 15.07 -14.83 14.51
N VAL A 209 14.78 -13.60 14.96
CA VAL A 209 13.96 -13.35 16.15
C VAL A 209 12.51 -13.70 15.86
N LEU A 210 11.99 -13.32 14.69
CA LEU A 210 10.64 -13.70 14.27
C LEU A 210 10.48 -15.22 14.22
N LYS A 211 11.39 -15.93 13.56
CA LYS A 211 11.39 -17.41 13.48
C LYS A 211 11.50 -18.06 14.85
N PHE A 212 12.30 -17.49 15.75
CA PHE A 212 12.44 -17.98 17.11
C PHE A 212 11.13 -17.84 17.90
N VAL A 213 10.49 -16.66 17.84
CA VAL A 213 9.20 -16.40 18.48
C VAL A 213 8.12 -17.30 17.88
N GLU A 214 8.06 -17.44 16.56
CA GLU A 214 7.12 -18.32 15.89
C GLU A 214 7.31 -19.78 16.29
N THR A 215 8.56 -20.26 16.34
CA THR A 215 8.88 -21.65 16.70
C THR A 215 8.53 -21.96 18.14
N LYS A 216 8.83 -21.06 19.09
CA LYS A 216 8.43 -21.20 20.49
C LYS A 216 6.92 -21.08 20.68
N GLY A 217 6.29 -20.18 19.91
CA GLY A 217 4.86 -19.92 19.95
C GLY A 217 4.00 -20.89 19.12
N ARG A 218 4.59 -21.89 18.44
CA ARG A 218 3.89 -22.78 17.49
C ARG A 218 2.63 -23.39 18.08
N PHE A 219 2.61 -23.77 19.36
CA PHE A 219 1.42 -24.34 19.99
C PHE A 219 0.22 -23.38 19.99
N LEU A 220 0.45 -22.08 20.17
CA LEU A 220 -0.60 -21.07 20.17
C LEU A 220 -0.88 -20.57 18.74
N LEU A 221 0.17 -20.29 17.96
CA LEU A 221 0.06 -19.72 16.62
C LEU A 221 -0.57 -20.70 15.62
N SER A 222 -0.30 -22.01 15.74
CA SER A 222 -0.91 -23.03 14.87
C SER A 222 -2.42 -23.16 15.06
N LYS A 223 -2.96 -22.71 16.19
CA LYS A 223 -4.40 -22.72 16.48
C LYS A 223 -5.11 -21.48 15.96
N ILE A 224 -4.37 -20.44 15.58
CA ILE A 224 -4.94 -19.18 15.11
C ILE A 224 -5.24 -19.33 13.62
N PRO A 225 -6.53 -19.34 13.21
CA PRO A 225 -6.86 -19.42 11.80
C PRO A 225 -6.42 -18.16 11.07
N PHE A 226 -5.97 -18.31 9.82
CA PHE A 226 -5.51 -17.20 8.96
C PHE A 226 -4.29 -16.43 9.50
N TYR A 227 -3.52 -17.04 10.39
CA TYR A 227 -2.18 -16.59 10.72
C TYR A 227 -1.22 -16.83 9.55
N ILE A 228 -0.41 -15.83 9.21
CA ILE A 228 0.58 -15.91 8.14
C ILE A 228 1.97 -16.02 8.78
N ALA A 229 2.49 -17.24 8.78
CA ALA A 229 3.83 -17.53 9.27
C ALA A 229 4.89 -17.03 8.27
N LEU A 230 6.11 -16.82 8.78
CA LEU A 230 7.21 -16.30 7.96
C LEU A 230 7.57 -17.23 6.78
N GLU A 231 7.38 -18.54 6.94
CA GLU A 231 7.64 -19.55 5.90
C GLU A 231 6.52 -19.67 4.85
N SER A 232 5.29 -19.27 5.21
CA SER A 232 4.11 -19.36 4.35
C SER A 232 3.74 -18.01 3.71
N ARG A 233 4.57 -16.97 3.90
CA ARG A 233 4.29 -15.63 3.38
C ARG A 233 4.45 -15.61 1.85
N ASP A 234 3.64 -14.79 1.20
CA ASP A 234 3.77 -14.55 -0.23
C ASP A 234 5.17 -13.98 -0.49
N SER A 235 5.77 -14.35 -1.61
CA SER A 235 7.06 -13.77 -1.97
C SER A 235 6.90 -12.23 -2.10
N PRO A 236 7.94 -11.42 -1.89
CA PRO A 236 7.83 -9.96 -2.02
C PRO A 236 7.74 -9.52 -3.49
N GLY A 237 6.65 -8.83 -3.89
CA GLY A 237 6.57 -8.08 -5.15
C GLY A 237 5.49 -8.45 -6.17
N TYR A 238 4.56 -9.35 -5.86
CA TYR A 238 3.67 -9.98 -6.86
C TYR A 238 2.26 -9.35 -6.92
N THR A 239 1.93 -8.37 -6.06
CA THR A 239 0.53 -7.95 -5.91
C THR A 239 0.37 -6.43 -5.70
N LEU A 240 0.72 -5.59 -6.67
CA LEU A 240 0.52 -4.13 -6.61
C LEU A 240 -0.92 -3.71 -6.19
N VAL A 241 -1.08 -2.67 -5.35
CA VAL A 241 -2.40 -2.14 -4.93
C VAL A 241 -3.17 -1.52 -6.08
N LEU A 242 -2.47 -0.99 -7.07
CA LEU A 242 -3.10 -0.55 -8.31
C LEU A 242 -3.28 -1.75 -9.25
N PRO A 243 -4.41 -1.85 -9.97
CA PRO A 243 -4.57 -2.79 -11.06
C PRO A 243 -3.49 -2.51 -12.08
N THR A 244 -2.39 -3.23 -11.96
CA THR A 244 -1.40 -3.32 -13.00
C THR A 244 -1.85 -4.53 -13.77
N PHE A 245 -2.19 -4.37 -15.05
CA PHE A 245 -2.41 -5.49 -15.94
C PHE A 245 -1.07 -6.25 -16.05
N GLN A 246 -0.81 -7.12 -15.09
CA GLN A 246 0.25 -8.13 -15.17
C GLN A 246 -0.43 -9.37 -15.72
N ASP A 247 -0.08 -9.69 -16.97
CA ASP A 247 -0.50 -10.91 -17.63
C ASP A 247 0.24 -12.08 -16.97
N GLU A 248 -0.49 -13.12 -16.57
CA GLU A 248 0.05 -14.35 -15.94
C GLU A 248 0.91 -15.19 -16.89
N ARG A 249 1.29 -14.65 -18.05
CA ARG A 249 2.14 -15.29 -19.04
C ARG A 249 3.17 -14.27 -19.48
N GLY A 250 4.45 -14.53 -19.24
CA GLY A 250 5.59 -13.69 -19.61
C GLY A 250 5.78 -13.52 -21.12
N ILE A 251 4.78 -12.98 -21.80
CA ILE A 251 4.81 -12.57 -23.19
C ILE A 251 4.78 -11.04 -23.17
N ASP A 252 5.89 -10.43 -23.58
CA ASP A 252 5.96 -8.99 -23.87
C ASP A 252 4.81 -8.64 -24.82
N MET A 253 3.96 -7.70 -24.39
CA MET A 253 3.04 -7.05 -25.32
C MET A 253 3.90 -6.38 -26.41
N PRO A 254 3.61 -6.62 -27.70
CA PRO A 254 4.25 -5.85 -28.75
C PRO A 254 3.94 -4.40 -28.45
N SER A 255 5.01 -3.59 -28.29
CA SER A 255 4.89 -2.16 -28.08
C SER A 255 3.82 -1.63 -29.03
N LEU A 256 2.83 -0.91 -28.52
CA LEU A 256 2.00 -0.02 -29.32
C LEU A 256 2.88 1.15 -29.82
N ARG A 257 3.96 0.83 -30.54
CA ARG A 257 4.48 1.68 -31.58
C ARG A 257 3.39 1.66 -32.64
N MET A 258 2.63 2.75 -32.73
CA MET A 258 1.99 3.11 -33.98
C MET A 258 3.05 3.01 -35.07
N ASN A 259 2.95 1.97 -35.88
CA ASN A 259 3.74 1.83 -37.09
C ASN A 259 3.26 2.96 -38.02
N PRO A 260 4.09 3.93 -38.43
CA PRO A 260 3.66 5.04 -39.28
C PRO A 260 3.36 4.60 -40.72
N ARG A 261 3.01 3.32 -40.95
CA ARG A 261 3.00 2.68 -42.27
C ARG A 261 1.63 2.63 -42.95
N ASN A 262 0.69 3.47 -42.54
CA ASN A 262 -0.55 3.69 -43.27
C ASN A 262 -0.66 5.16 -43.70
N SER A 263 0.14 5.54 -44.69
CA SER A 263 -0.19 6.64 -45.59
C SER A 263 -0.97 6.08 -46.79
N PRO A 264 -2.01 6.74 -47.30
CA PRO A 264 -2.79 6.22 -48.42
C PRO A 264 -1.93 6.11 -49.68
N SER A 265 -2.15 5.03 -50.42
CA SER A 265 -1.52 4.70 -51.70
C SER A 265 -1.63 5.85 -52.71
N THR A 266 -0.49 6.35 -53.16
CA THR A 266 -0.37 7.06 -54.44
C THR A 266 0.45 6.20 -55.39
N SER A 267 -0.20 5.80 -56.47
CA SER A 267 0.32 5.08 -57.62
C SER A 267 1.23 5.98 -58.47
N ALA A 268 2.46 5.56 -58.77
CA ALA A 268 3.14 5.81 -60.05
C ALA A 268 4.49 5.05 -60.16
N ALA A 269 4.57 4.22 -61.20
CA ALA A 269 5.68 3.88 -62.09
C ALA A 269 7.16 3.90 -61.62
N GLY A 270 7.89 2.81 -61.97
CA GLY A 270 9.26 2.94 -62.48
C GLY A 270 10.33 1.95 -61.98
N SER A 271 10.57 0.89 -62.76
CA SER A 271 11.88 0.40 -63.21
C SER A 271 13.00 -0.06 -62.24
N SER A 272 13.37 -1.34 -62.44
CA SER A 272 14.72 -1.93 -62.54
C SER A 272 15.54 -2.39 -61.31
N ASN A 273 15.93 -3.67 -61.45
CA ASN A 273 17.22 -4.32 -61.13
C ASN A 273 17.62 -4.68 -59.68
N GLY A 274 17.83 -5.98 -59.46
CA GLY A 274 19.15 -6.47 -59.00
C GLY A 274 19.18 -7.53 -57.89
N ASN A 275 19.50 -8.77 -58.28
CA ASN A 275 20.32 -9.80 -57.59
C ASN A 275 19.94 -10.35 -56.19
N PHE A 276 19.59 -11.64 -56.08
CA PHE A 276 20.45 -12.85 -55.89
C PHE A 276 20.98 -13.00 -54.45
N GLY A 277 20.44 -13.94 -53.65
CA GLY A 277 21.03 -15.27 -53.38
C GLY A 277 21.37 -15.38 -51.87
N GLY A 278 21.24 -16.48 -51.12
CA GLY A 278 20.90 -17.87 -51.37
C GLY A 278 20.67 -18.58 -50.02
N VAL A 279 20.04 -19.76 -50.10
CA VAL A 279 19.63 -20.63 -48.99
C VAL A 279 20.75 -21.64 -48.68
N GLY A 280 21.14 -21.81 -47.41
CA GLY A 280 22.11 -22.82 -46.97
C GLY A 280 21.53 -23.74 -45.90
N ARG A 281 21.36 -25.03 -46.24
CA ARG A 281 20.96 -26.13 -45.35
C ARG A 281 22.14 -26.65 -44.53
N THR A 282 21.82 -27.16 -43.34
CA THR A 282 22.66 -27.94 -42.43
C THR A 282 22.90 -29.36 -42.94
N LEU A 283 24.10 -29.92 -42.71
CA LEU A 283 24.35 -31.35 -42.75
C LEU A 283 24.81 -31.84 -41.37
N SER A 284 24.11 -32.86 -40.89
CA SER A 284 24.46 -33.72 -39.76
C SER A 284 25.36 -34.85 -40.21
N SER A 285 26.43 -35.09 -39.47
CA SER A 285 27.04 -36.40 -39.21
C SER A 285 27.97 -36.25 -38.02
#